data_AF-A0A4P6GXY9-F1
#
_entry.id   AF-A0A4P6GXY9-F1
#
_cell.length_a   1.000
_cell.length_b   1.000
_cell.length_c   1.000
_cell.angle_alpha   90.00
_cell.angle_beta   90.00
_cell.angle_gamma   90.00
#
_symmetry.space_group_name_H-M   'P 1'
#
loop_
_entity.id
_entity.type
_entity.pdbx_description
1 polymer ?
#
loop_
_entity_poly.entity_id
_entity_poly.type
_entity_poly.pdbx_seq_one_letter_code
_entity_poly.pdbx_strand_id
1 'polypeptide(L)'
;MTSVQADEFLSKYSVVHQWSDNPTPTGSRLPPDGDPSFDQLNDEILANTGLSATLIRKKNPDGSASTEYTLAIRSTEFRDWSKGGDGERDKAGADITSIAFNGFALAQQDALERYYTWLKQNGQLPTGARLNVTGYSLGGNLATVFTEIHKSDADIQFGETVTFNGAGRGSFNEAAGSLRDMIDYYHAVLNDPRLAPDPGGGIPSSQRGAAIAKLGTAFDAKTLYNDERYAWAVTATQTKFGLTFQPLTSESRTGTSADALITQVFGYETINNTNFTANSGIHGPTLRVGIESQPLLEGTGGFFDTVGDFGSGHSITLIADSLALQRAMHDLDSSFAIDRFTTSILPSASNRKPVNGAAANYEADALESVLDALRHAIVGPAVQKTDFKDGAGGFGDIAMREGFYANLEALTDSDAFNALTGKVNISTSSTSLSSVARNDFAALLSLITLSSITLKATVGNESAVETVLANSHNGIYIDWLADKNLTQAERDAGKAIYSDKYLADRSAMLGWMVTRNQLDIGATEPLGAGPGVQGMHFKDVASGTEFDLGMSNPAIEKRQTQFGGDSSDRAARNVSACHVAGGLA
;
A
#
# COMPACT_ATOMS: atom_id res chain seq x y z
N MET A 1 -6.48 10.46 6.06
CA MET A 1 -7.82 9.86 6.05
C MET A 1 -8.76 10.89 5.45
N THR A 2 -9.48 10.52 4.39
CA THR A 2 -10.49 11.38 3.76
C THR A 2 -11.78 11.42 4.60
N SER A 3 -12.66 12.37 4.34
CA SER A 3 -13.99 12.43 4.99
C SER A 3 -14.80 11.15 4.77
N VAL A 4 -14.82 10.63 3.53
CA VAL A 4 -15.51 9.38 3.16
C VAL A 4 -15.03 8.19 3.99
N GLN A 5 -13.70 8.05 4.14
CA GLN A 5 -13.13 6.98 4.97
C GLN A 5 -13.50 7.13 6.45
N ALA A 6 -13.52 8.38 6.96
CA ALA A 6 -13.90 8.65 8.34
C ALA A 6 -15.38 8.33 8.59
N ASP A 7 -16.26 8.69 7.66
CA ASP A 7 -17.70 8.39 7.73
C ASP A 7 -17.95 6.88 7.65
N GLU A 8 -17.27 6.17 6.73
CA GLU A 8 -17.33 4.71 6.66
C GLU A 8 -16.88 4.08 7.99
N PHE A 9 -15.76 4.56 8.55
CA PHE A 9 -15.26 4.08 9.84
C PHE A 9 -16.28 4.31 10.96
N LEU A 10 -16.81 5.53 11.09
CA LEU A 10 -17.76 5.88 12.16
C LEU A 10 -19.10 5.18 12.00
N SER A 11 -19.49 4.80 10.78
CA SER A 11 -20.69 3.98 10.56
C SER A 11 -20.55 2.57 11.13
N LYS A 12 -19.34 2.00 11.12
CA LYS A 12 -19.05 0.60 11.49
C LYS A 12 -18.42 0.45 12.87
N TYR A 13 -17.83 1.51 13.42
CA TYR A 13 -17.00 1.43 14.62
C TYR A 13 -17.29 2.58 15.59
N SER A 14 -16.94 2.37 16.85
CA SER A 14 -16.90 3.38 17.91
C SER A 14 -15.56 3.31 18.64
N VAL A 15 -14.95 4.46 18.91
CA VAL A 15 -13.80 4.53 19.82
C VAL A 15 -14.29 4.27 21.24
N VAL A 16 -13.68 3.31 21.93
CA VAL A 16 -13.99 2.97 23.34
C VAL A 16 -13.08 3.77 24.26
N HIS A 17 -11.78 3.72 23.99
CA HIS A 17 -10.78 4.42 24.76
C HIS A 17 -9.55 4.67 23.89
N GLN A 18 -8.87 5.80 24.11
CA GLN A 18 -7.60 6.11 23.47
C GLN A 18 -6.58 6.48 24.53
N TRP A 19 -5.42 5.84 24.47
CA TRP A 19 -4.26 6.25 25.24
C TRP A 19 -3.19 6.80 24.31
N SER A 20 -2.64 7.96 24.65
CA SER A 20 -1.47 8.53 24.00
C SER A 20 -0.62 9.24 25.04
N ASP A 21 0.65 8.88 25.09
CA ASP A 21 1.63 9.47 26.00
C ASP A 21 2.37 10.68 25.40
N ASN A 22 1.84 11.30 24.32
CA ASN A 22 2.46 12.41 23.58
C ASN A 22 2.75 13.63 24.47
N PRO A 23 3.93 14.28 24.35
CA PRO A 23 4.24 15.48 25.10
C PRO A 23 3.61 16.71 24.42
N THR A 24 3.22 17.73 25.19
CA THR A 24 2.87 19.04 24.59
C THR A 24 4.16 19.78 24.20
N PRO A 25 4.09 20.82 23.33
CA PRO A 25 5.24 21.66 22.98
C PRO A 25 5.97 22.28 24.19
N THR A 26 5.32 22.35 25.36
CA THR A 26 5.88 22.90 26.60
C THR A 26 6.51 21.84 27.51
N GLY A 27 6.49 20.55 27.11
CA GLY A 27 7.09 19.47 27.89
C GLY A 27 6.25 18.97 29.06
N SER A 28 4.99 19.40 29.17
CA SER A 28 4.05 18.92 30.18
C SER A 28 2.76 18.51 29.48
N ARG A 29 2.39 17.24 29.62
CA ARG A 29 1.14 16.67 29.12
C ARG A 29 -0.02 17.40 29.81
N LEU A 30 -0.99 17.92 29.05
CA LEU A 30 -2.26 18.31 29.65
C LEU A 30 -3.12 17.04 29.73
N PRO A 31 -3.54 16.59 30.92
CA PRO A 31 -4.62 15.62 31.01
C PRO A 31 -5.83 16.15 30.23
N PRO A 32 -6.57 15.30 29.50
CA PRO A 32 -7.96 15.63 29.22
C PRO A 32 -8.64 15.94 30.56
N ASP A 33 -9.27 17.10 30.69
CA ASP A 33 -9.86 17.55 31.96
C ASP A 33 -10.74 16.44 32.58
N GLY A 34 -10.29 15.88 33.71
CA GLY A 34 -11.07 14.92 34.51
C GLY A 34 -11.02 13.45 34.09
N ASP A 35 -10.06 13.00 33.26
CA ASP A 35 -9.87 11.57 32.98
C ASP A 35 -8.99 10.88 34.06
N PRO A 36 -9.56 10.04 34.95
CA PRO A 36 -8.82 9.36 36.02
C PRO A 36 -7.83 8.31 35.49
N SER A 37 -7.94 7.89 34.21
CA SER A 37 -6.95 7.00 33.58
C SER A 37 -5.56 7.64 33.56
N PHE A 38 -5.50 8.96 33.48
CA PHE A 38 -4.27 9.73 33.35
C PHE A 38 -3.40 9.65 34.59
N ASP A 39 -3.99 9.80 35.77
CA ASP A 39 -3.24 9.72 37.04
C ASP A 39 -2.77 8.28 37.29
N GLN A 40 -3.60 7.28 36.97
CA GLN A 40 -3.25 5.86 37.15
C GLN A 40 -2.18 5.37 36.19
N LEU A 41 -2.20 5.84 34.94
CA LEU A 41 -1.25 5.45 33.90
C LEU A 41 -0.01 6.39 33.84
N ASN A 42 -0.05 7.60 34.45
CA ASN A 42 1.14 8.47 34.58
C ASN A 42 1.90 8.32 35.90
N ASP A 43 1.24 8.06 37.03
CA ASP A 43 1.96 7.94 38.32
C ASP A 43 2.59 6.55 38.51
N GLU A 44 2.10 5.52 37.81
CA GLU A 44 2.62 4.15 37.92
C GLU A 44 3.10 3.63 36.56
N ILE A 45 4.28 4.13 36.19
CA ILE A 45 5.22 3.51 35.24
C ILE A 45 4.84 3.62 33.74
N LEU A 46 5.75 4.24 32.97
CA LEU A 46 5.77 4.42 31.50
C LEU A 46 4.95 5.56 30.89
N ALA A 47 4.93 6.70 31.57
CA ALA A 47 4.90 7.96 30.85
C ALA A 47 6.20 8.12 30.01
N ASN A 48 6.10 8.74 28.85
CA ASN A 48 7.23 9.21 28.03
C ASN A 48 7.95 8.20 27.13
N THR A 49 7.21 7.23 26.61
CA THR A 49 7.70 6.19 25.69
C THR A 49 7.36 6.44 24.21
N GLY A 50 6.36 7.27 23.90
CA GLY A 50 5.81 7.43 22.56
C GLY A 50 4.63 6.51 22.23
N LEU A 51 4.20 5.67 23.19
CA LEU A 51 3.07 4.78 22.97
C LEU A 51 1.78 5.58 22.73
N SER A 52 1.11 5.21 21.64
CA SER A 52 -0.26 5.61 21.37
C SER A 52 -1.05 4.42 20.83
N ALA A 53 -2.19 4.13 21.47
CA ALA A 53 -3.04 3.02 21.11
C ALA A 53 -4.52 3.37 21.34
N THR A 54 -5.38 2.91 20.44
CA THR A 54 -6.82 3.15 20.47
C THR A 54 -7.56 1.82 20.52
N LEU A 55 -8.41 1.65 21.52
CA LEU A 55 -9.36 0.54 21.58
C LEU A 55 -10.63 0.95 20.82
N ILE A 56 -10.95 0.21 19.78
CA ILE A 56 -12.09 0.42 18.90
C ILE A 56 -13.05 -0.74 19.09
N ARG A 57 -14.35 -0.49 19.03
CA ARG A 57 -15.39 -1.53 19.06
C ARG A 57 -16.23 -1.46 17.82
N LYS A 58 -16.47 -2.63 17.20
CA LYS A 58 -17.34 -2.77 16.04
C LYS A 58 -18.81 -2.61 16.43
N LYS A 59 -19.59 -2.05 15.53
CA LYS A 59 -21.05 -1.94 15.63
C LYS A 59 -21.70 -3.10 14.87
N ASN A 60 -22.80 -3.60 15.40
CA ASN A 60 -23.68 -4.51 14.66
C ASN A 60 -24.38 -3.73 13.53
N PRO A 61 -24.99 -4.42 12.53
CA PRO A 61 -25.70 -3.75 11.43
C PRO A 61 -26.83 -2.82 11.88
N ASP A 62 -27.41 -3.06 13.06
CA ASP A 62 -28.43 -2.21 13.68
C ASP A 62 -27.86 -1.01 14.47
N GLY A 63 -26.54 -0.82 14.45
CA GLY A 63 -25.82 0.23 15.17
C GLY A 63 -25.53 -0.08 16.65
N SER A 64 -26.01 -1.21 17.18
CA SER A 64 -25.73 -1.61 18.57
C SER A 64 -24.26 -2.04 18.76
N ALA A 65 -23.79 -2.01 20.01
CA ALA A 65 -22.44 -2.43 20.35
C ALA A 65 -22.25 -3.95 20.13
N SER A 66 -21.20 -4.35 19.41
CA SER A 66 -20.79 -5.76 19.35
C SER A 66 -19.83 -6.12 20.49
N THR A 67 -19.49 -7.41 20.61
CA THR A 67 -18.43 -7.91 21.49
C THR A 67 -17.07 -7.99 20.79
N GLU A 68 -16.95 -7.44 19.59
CA GLU A 68 -15.73 -7.46 18.77
C GLU A 68 -14.99 -6.10 18.88
N TYR A 69 -13.74 -6.17 19.28
CA TYR A 69 -12.85 -5.05 19.54
C TYR A 69 -11.61 -5.14 18.67
N THR A 70 -11.02 -3.99 18.37
CA THR A 70 -9.73 -3.88 17.72
C THR A 70 -8.83 -2.95 18.52
N LEU A 71 -7.67 -3.42 18.94
CA LEU A 71 -6.62 -2.59 19.50
C LEU A 71 -5.72 -2.09 18.35
N ALA A 72 -5.85 -0.81 18.02
CA ALA A 72 -5.05 -0.17 16.98
C ALA A 72 -3.85 0.55 17.60
N ILE A 73 -2.65 0.12 17.24
CA ILE A 73 -1.39 0.65 17.77
C ILE A 73 -0.76 1.57 16.73
N ARG A 74 -0.44 2.80 17.13
CA ARG A 74 0.07 3.84 16.24
C ARG A 74 1.50 3.53 15.77
N SER A 75 1.83 4.03 14.59
CA SER A 75 3.18 4.07 14.02
C SER A 75 4.03 5.19 14.63
N THR A 76 5.30 5.23 14.22
CA THR A 76 6.23 6.35 14.37
C THR A 76 5.61 7.67 13.93
N GLU A 77 5.67 8.68 14.80
CA GLU A 77 5.47 10.07 14.41
C GLU A 77 6.81 10.74 14.11
N PHE A 78 7.05 11.04 12.84
CA PHE A 78 8.35 11.53 12.40
C PHE A 78 8.61 13.00 12.71
N ARG A 79 7.55 13.79 12.88
CA ARG A 79 7.65 15.22 13.19
C ARG A 79 8.18 15.40 14.61
N ASP A 80 9.01 16.42 14.80
CA ASP A 80 9.48 16.80 16.13
C ASP A 80 8.31 17.21 17.03
N TRP A 81 8.41 16.98 18.35
CA TRP A 81 7.38 17.42 19.29
C TRP A 81 7.17 18.95 19.28
N SER A 82 8.16 19.72 18.84
CA SER A 82 8.08 21.19 18.75
C SER A 82 7.14 21.63 17.63
N LYS A 83 6.87 20.72 16.70
CA LYS A 83 5.95 20.86 15.57
C LYS A 83 4.67 20.03 15.80
N GLY A 84 4.42 19.57 17.03
CA GLY A 84 3.25 18.76 17.38
C GLY A 84 3.35 17.27 17.05
N GLY A 85 4.57 16.75 16.80
CA GLY A 85 4.81 15.31 16.61
C GLY A 85 5.43 14.63 17.84
N ASP A 86 6.20 13.57 17.61
CA ASP A 86 6.86 12.76 18.64
C ASP A 86 8.15 12.03 18.16
N GLY A 87 8.84 12.62 17.20
CA GLY A 87 10.01 12.01 16.54
C GLY A 87 11.17 11.70 17.47
N GLU A 88 11.28 12.41 18.60
CA GLU A 88 12.31 12.17 19.59
C GLU A 88 12.13 10.82 20.31
N ARG A 89 10.89 10.38 20.55
CA ARG A 89 10.60 9.12 21.24
C ARG A 89 10.34 7.98 20.28
N ASP A 90 9.64 8.24 19.18
CA ASP A 90 9.36 7.19 18.20
C ASP A 90 10.58 6.92 17.30
N LYS A 91 11.02 7.92 16.52
CA LYS A 91 12.11 7.75 15.54
C LYS A 91 13.46 7.58 16.23
N ALA A 92 13.87 8.55 17.06
CA ALA A 92 15.18 8.47 17.71
C ALA A 92 15.19 7.43 18.84
N GLY A 93 14.11 7.33 19.62
CA GLY A 93 13.97 6.35 20.69
C GLY A 93 13.67 4.94 20.19
N ALA A 94 12.39 4.62 19.96
CA ALA A 94 11.91 3.27 19.68
C ALA A 94 12.57 2.65 18.44
N ASP A 95 12.57 3.36 17.31
CA ASP A 95 13.06 2.83 16.04
C ASP A 95 14.59 2.71 16.03
N ILE A 96 15.30 3.82 16.28
CA ILE A 96 16.77 3.85 16.18
C ILE A 96 17.43 3.21 17.39
N THR A 97 17.16 3.65 18.62
CA THR A 97 17.91 3.15 19.80
C THR A 97 17.47 1.78 20.28
N SER A 98 16.28 1.30 19.88
CA SER A 98 15.77 0.00 20.28
C SER A 98 15.66 -0.98 19.11
N ILE A 99 14.66 -0.86 18.23
CA ILE A 99 14.39 -1.85 17.18
C ILE A 99 15.63 -2.09 16.30
N ALA A 100 16.30 -1.05 15.81
CA ALA A 100 17.45 -1.22 14.92
C ALA A 100 18.64 -1.95 15.55
N PHE A 101 18.75 -1.99 16.88
CA PHE A 101 19.85 -2.67 17.59
C PHE A 101 19.44 -4.01 18.20
N ASN A 102 18.28 -4.08 18.82
CA ASN A 102 17.83 -5.25 19.59
C ASN A 102 16.58 -5.93 18.98
N GLY A 103 15.87 -5.29 18.05
CA GLY A 103 14.70 -5.83 17.37
C GLY A 103 13.36 -5.68 18.12
N PHE A 104 13.34 -5.01 19.27
CA PHE A 104 12.15 -4.85 20.11
C PHE A 104 11.99 -3.41 20.58
N ALA A 105 10.78 -2.84 20.52
CA ALA A 105 10.48 -1.54 21.12
C ALA A 105 10.17 -1.68 22.62
N LEU A 106 11.14 -2.16 23.43
CA LEU A 106 10.92 -2.62 24.82
C LEU A 106 10.13 -1.63 25.70
N ALA A 107 10.43 -0.32 25.62
CA ALA A 107 9.70 0.70 26.37
C ALA A 107 8.22 0.79 25.98
N GLN A 108 7.92 0.89 24.68
CA GLN A 108 6.54 0.98 24.20
C GLN A 108 5.79 -0.35 24.37
N GLN A 109 6.49 -1.48 24.30
CA GLN A 109 5.93 -2.82 24.57
C GLN A 109 5.51 -2.92 26.04
N ASP A 110 6.38 -2.58 26.98
CA ASP A 110 6.03 -2.56 28.42
C ASP A 110 4.88 -1.56 28.71
N ALA A 111 4.79 -0.45 27.98
CA ALA A 111 3.70 0.53 28.14
C ALA A 111 2.37 -0.05 27.65
N LEU A 112 2.42 -0.79 26.54
CA LEU A 112 1.25 -1.43 25.94
C LEU A 112 0.69 -2.50 26.86
N GLU A 113 1.55 -3.24 27.56
CA GLU A 113 1.16 -4.24 28.56
C GLU A 113 0.39 -3.63 29.74
N ARG A 114 0.83 -2.46 30.23
CA ARG A 114 0.10 -1.73 31.28
C ARG A 114 -1.22 -1.19 30.79
N TYR A 115 -1.23 -0.61 29.59
CA TYR A 115 -2.46 -0.10 29.01
C TYR A 115 -3.48 -1.22 28.81
N TYR A 116 -3.06 -2.38 28.30
CA TYR A 116 -3.93 -3.55 28.17
C TYR A 116 -4.46 -4.05 29.52
N THR A 117 -3.60 -4.13 30.53
CA THR A 117 -4.01 -4.49 31.90
C THR A 117 -5.05 -3.51 32.45
N TRP A 118 -4.81 -2.21 32.26
CA TRP A 118 -5.73 -1.15 32.68
C TRP A 118 -7.08 -1.24 31.96
N LEU A 119 -7.08 -1.50 30.65
CA LEU A 119 -8.31 -1.68 29.86
C LEU A 119 -9.18 -2.82 30.42
N LYS A 120 -8.56 -3.95 30.79
CA LYS A 120 -9.27 -5.08 31.42
C LYS A 120 -9.80 -4.71 32.81
N GLN A 121 -8.94 -4.14 33.67
CA GLN A 121 -9.29 -3.82 35.06
C GLN A 121 -10.38 -2.74 35.17
N ASN A 122 -10.44 -1.81 34.22
CA ASN A 122 -11.43 -0.73 34.20
C ASN A 122 -12.67 -1.06 33.35
N GLY A 123 -12.82 -2.31 32.89
CA GLY A 123 -13.98 -2.77 32.14
C GLY A 123 -14.13 -2.21 30.73
N GLN A 124 -13.10 -1.52 30.22
CA GLN A 124 -13.08 -1.01 28.83
C GLN A 124 -12.96 -2.17 27.84
N LEU A 125 -12.20 -3.21 28.21
CA LEU A 125 -12.11 -4.48 27.52
C LEU A 125 -12.66 -5.60 28.43
N PRO A 126 -13.94 -5.99 28.28
CA PRO A 126 -14.58 -6.94 29.17
C PRO A 126 -14.15 -8.40 28.90
N THR A 127 -14.24 -9.26 29.92
CA THR A 127 -14.04 -10.71 29.79
C THR A 127 -14.97 -11.30 28.72
N GLY A 128 -14.43 -12.19 27.89
CA GLY A 128 -15.11 -12.81 26.75
C GLY A 128 -15.13 -11.95 25.49
N ALA A 129 -14.58 -10.73 25.51
CA ALA A 129 -14.44 -9.91 24.32
C ALA A 129 -13.59 -10.61 23.26
N ARG A 130 -13.97 -10.47 21.98
CA ARG A 130 -13.11 -10.83 20.86
C ARG A 130 -12.19 -9.66 20.55
N LEU A 131 -10.88 -9.86 20.60
CA LEU A 131 -9.88 -8.81 20.36
C LEU A 131 -9.07 -9.10 19.10
N ASN A 132 -9.21 -8.24 18.10
CA ASN A 132 -8.30 -8.13 16.97
C ASN A 132 -7.21 -7.08 17.29
N VAL A 133 -6.07 -7.13 16.62
CA VAL A 133 -4.97 -6.18 16.82
C VAL A 133 -4.50 -5.66 15.46
N THR A 134 -4.15 -4.38 15.37
CA THR A 134 -3.56 -3.81 14.15
C THR A 134 -2.44 -2.84 14.47
N GLY A 135 -1.46 -2.76 13.58
CA GLY A 135 -0.33 -1.87 13.74
C GLY A 135 0.40 -1.59 12.43
N TYR A 136 0.83 -0.35 12.24
CA TYR A 136 1.59 0.09 11.07
C TYR A 136 3.04 0.43 11.44
N SER A 137 4.03 0.08 10.63
CA SER A 137 5.45 0.39 10.89
C SER A 137 5.91 -0.10 12.29
N LEU A 138 6.39 0.80 13.17
CA LEU A 138 6.63 0.57 14.60
C LEU A 138 5.46 -0.11 15.32
N GLY A 139 4.22 0.29 15.00
CA GLY A 139 3.01 -0.33 15.52
C GLY A 139 2.88 -1.81 15.15
N GLY A 140 3.44 -2.23 14.01
CA GLY A 140 3.50 -3.63 13.60
C GLY A 140 4.41 -4.48 14.50
N ASN A 141 5.52 -3.90 14.99
CA ASN A 141 6.42 -4.55 15.95
C ASN A 141 5.69 -4.82 17.26
N LEU A 142 5.00 -3.78 17.76
CA LEU A 142 4.20 -3.82 18.97
C LEU A 142 3.06 -4.83 18.85
N ALA A 143 2.28 -4.79 17.76
CA ALA A 143 1.18 -5.71 17.49
C ALA A 143 1.65 -7.17 17.42
N THR A 144 2.78 -7.44 16.76
CA THR A 144 3.35 -8.78 16.64
C THR A 144 3.70 -9.35 18.02
N VAL A 145 4.48 -8.60 18.80
CA VAL A 145 4.93 -9.04 20.14
C VAL A 145 3.76 -9.18 21.11
N PHE A 146 2.84 -8.22 21.10
CA PHE A 146 1.62 -8.25 21.91
C PHE A 146 0.80 -9.51 21.62
N THR A 147 0.60 -9.84 20.35
CA THR A 147 -0.18 -11.02 19.96
C THR A 147 0.49 -12.31 20.43
N GLU A 148 1.81 -12.42 20.28
CA GLU A 148 2.54 -13.62 20.75
C GLU A 148 2.45 -13.82 22.27
N ILE A 149 2.49 -12.72 23.03
CA ILE A 149 2.37 -12.73 24.49
C ILE A 149 0.95 -13.11 24.92
N HIS A 150 -0.09 -12.57 24.28
CA HIS A 150 -1.47 -12.64 24.76
C HIS A 150 -2.40 -13.62 24.05
N LYS A 151 -1.97 -14.28 22.97
CA LYS A 151 -2.79 -15.26 22.21
C LYS A 151 -3.50 -16.34 23.06
N SER A 152 -3.01 -16.57 24.29
CA SER A 152 -3.55 -17.54 25.25
C SER A 152 -4.14 -16.88 26.52
N ASP A 153 -4.46 -15.59 26.50
CA ASP A 153 -5.15 -14.91 27.62
C ASP A 153 -6.52 -15.59 27.86
N ALA A 154 -6.76 -16.00 29.10
CA ALA A 154 -7.97 -16.75 29.45
C ALA A 154 -9.24 -15.88 29.45
N ASP A 155 -9.10 -14.55 29.58
CA ASP A 155 -10.23 -13.64 29.66
C ASP A 155 -10.64 -13.10 28.28
N ILE A 156 -9.78 -13.22 27.25
CA ILE A 156 -9.96 -12.58 25.95
C ILE A 156 -9.92 -13.62 24.84
N GLN A 157 -10.87 -13.53 23.91
CA GLN A 157 -10.88 -14.34 22.70
C GLN A 157 -10.05 -13.64 21.63
N PHE A 158 -8.79 -14.02 21.46
CA PHE A 158 -7.95 -13.43 20.42
C PHE A 158 -8.45 -13.79 19.02
N GLY A 159 -8.68 -12.74 18.23
CA GLY A 159 -9.05 -12.81 16.83
C GLY A 159 -7.80 -12.72 15.95
N GLU A 160 -7.88 -11.89 14.91
CA GLU A 160 -6.78 -11.69 13.96
C GLU A 160 -5.90 -10.51 14.35
N THR A 161 -4.62 -10.62 13.99
CA THR A 161 -3.68 -9.51 14.03
C THR A 161 -3.26 -9.19 12.61
N VAL A 162 -3.55 -7.98 12.15
CA VAL A 162 -3.15 -7.52 10.81
C VAL A 162 -2.16 -6.38 10.96
N THR A 163 -0.92 -6.60 10.51
CA THR A 163 0.12 -5.57 10.52
C THR A 163 0.28 -5.01 9.11
N PHE A 164 0.51 -3.70 9.00
CA PHE A 164 0.69 -3.00 7.72
C PHE A 164 2.10 -2.44 7.65
N ASN A 165 2.87 -2.79 6.63
CA ASN A 165 4.28 -2.40 6.52
C ASN A 165 5.03 -2.48 7.87
N GLY A 166 4.72 -3.49 8.69
CA GLY A 166 5.19 -3.58 10.05
C GLY A 166 6.67 -3.93 10.10
N ALA A 167 7.41 -3.32 11.03
CA ALA A 167 8.67 -3.91 11.47
C ALA A 167 8.33 -5.15 12.30
N GLY A 168 8.65 -6.35 11.83
CA GLY A 168 8.53 -7.56 12.64
C GLY A 168 9.44 -7.49 13.87
N ARG A 169 9.32 -8.47 14.77
CA ARG A 169 10.17 -8.53 15.96
C ARG A 169 11.58 -9.06 15.66
N GLY A 170 12.51 -8.80 16.57
CA GLY A 170 13.83 -9.41 16.58
C GLY A 170 13.82 -10.90 16.91
N SER A 171 15.01 -11.49 16.91
CA SER A 171 15.26 -12.81 17.48
C SER A 171 15.64 -12.69 18.95
N PHE A 172 15.33 -13.71 19.73
CA PHE A 172 15.74 -13.84 21.12
C PHE A 172 16.03 -15.32 21.44
N ASN A 173 16.74 -15.56 22.53
CA ASN A 173 17.04 -16.88 23.06
C ASN A 173 15.83 -17.40 23.86
N GLU A 174 15.00 -18.21 23.23
CA GLU A 174 13.83 -18.84 23.88
C GLU A 174 14.20 -19.72 25.09
N ALA A 175 15.45 -20.22 25.17
CA ALA A 175 15.90 -20.96 26.34
C ALA A 175 16.14 -20.06 27.58
N ALA A 176 16.25 -18.74 27.39
CA ALA A 176 16.38 -17.77 28.49
C ALA A 176 15.03 -17.34 29.08
N GLY A 177 13.91 -17.66 28.41
CA GLY A 177 12.54 -17.36 28.83
C GLY A 177 11.66 -16.98 27.65
N SER A 178 10.39 -16.69 27.94
CA SER A 178 9.38 -16.23 26.98
C SER A 178 9.47 -14.72 26.70
N LEU A 179 8.70 -14.24 25.72
CA LEU A 179 8.53 -12.79 25.47
C LEU A 179 7.94 -12.06 26.69
N ARG A 180 7.04 -12.71 27.45
CA ARG A 180 6.52 -12.17 28.71
C ARG A 180 7.65 -11.98 29.72
N ASP A 181 8.46 -13.03 29.93
CA ASP A 181 9.60 -12.97 30.86
C ASP A 181 10.61 -11.88 30.48
N MET A 182 10.77 -11.62 29.18
CA MET A 182 11.63 -10.57 28.65
C MET A 182 11.12 -9.16 29.00
N ILE A 183 9.82 -8.88 28.76
CA ILE A 183 9.22 -7.59 29.10
C ILE A 183 9.19 -7.37 30.62
N ASP A 184 8.83 -8.40 31.39
CA ASP A 184 8.80 -8.33 32.85
C ASP A 184 10.21 -8.09 33.43
N TYR A 185 11.24 -8.71 32.84
CA TYR A 185 12.63 -8.48 33.23
C TYR A 185 13.10 -7.07 32.88
N TYR A 186 12.82 -6.59 31.66
CA TYR A 186 13.13 -5.22 31.26
C TYR A 186 12.52 -4.23 32.25
N HIS A 187 11.23 -4.41 32.55
CA HIS A 187 10.49 -3.57 33.48
C HIS A 187 11.09 -3.57 34.89
N ALA A 188 11.38 -4.76 35.42
CA ALA A 188 11.97 -4.91 36.75
C ALA A 188 13.33 -4.19 36.84
N VAL A 189 14.19 -4.34 35.83
CA VAL A 189 15.51 -3.69 35.80
C VAL A 189 15.41 -2.18 35.58
N LEU A 190 14.43 -1.70 34.83
CA LEU A 190 14.18 -0.28 34.66
C LEU A 190 13.85 0.41 35.99
N ASN A 191 13.01 -0.23 36.81
CA ASN A 191 12.64 0.28 38.12
C ASN A 191 13.73 0.09 39.18
N ASP A 192 14.42 -1.05 39.14
CA ASP A 192 15.56 -1.34 40.01
C ASP A 192 16.74 -1.93 39.21
N PRO A 193 17.70 -1.08 38.79
CA PRO A 193 18.89 -1.48 38.05
C PRO A 193 19.73 -2.58 38.72
N ARG A 194 19.58 -2.76 40.04
CA ARG A 194 20.33 -3.76 40.81
C ARG A 194 19.88 -5.19 40.55
N LEU A 195 18.66 -5.38 40.04
CA LEU A 195 18.09 -6.71 39.76
C LEU A 195 18.79 -7.42 38.59
N ALA A 196 19.44 -6.67 37.70
CA ALA A 196 20.34 -7.24 36.72
C ALA A 196 21.74 -7.48 37.31
N PRO A 197 22.35 -8.66 37.09
CA PRO A 197 23.69 -8.96 37.58
C PRO A 197 24.73 -8.01 36.96
N ASP A 198 25.80 -7.75 37.71
CA ASP A 198 26.93 -6.99 37.20
C ASP A 198 27.68 -7.82 36.15
N PRO A 199 27.87 -7.31 34.91
CA PRO A 199 28.56 -8.04 33.85
C PRO A 199 30.08 -8.14 34.05
N GLY A 200 30.65 -7.50 35.08
CA GLY A 200 32.03 -7.76 35.52
C GLY A 200 33.10 -6.93 34.81
N GLY A 201 32.77 -5.72 34.37
CA GLY A 201 33.67 -4.75 33.73
C GLY A 201 33.09 -4.06 32.48
N GLY A 202 33.84 -3.12 31.90
CA GLY A 202 33.53 -2.48 30.62
C GLY A 202 32.35 -1.49 30.64
N ILE A 203 31.88 -1.11 29.44
CA ILE A 203 30.76 -0.16 29.24
C ILE A 203 29.48 -0.60 29.97
N PRO A 204 29.06 -1.88 29.91
CA PRO A 204 27.83 -2.31 30.59
C PRO A 204 27.87 -2.13 32.12
N SER A 205 29.03 -2.34 32.76
CA SER A 205 29.17 -2.13 34.21
C SER A 205 29.10 -0.65 34.59
N SER A 206 29.66 0.23 33.74
CA SER A 206 29.53 1.67 33.89
C SER A 206 28.09 2.15 33.71
N GLN A 207 27.37 1.62 32.72
CA GLN A 207 25.93 1.90 32.52
C GLN A 207 25.11 1.48 33.73
N ARG A 208 25.35 0.28 34.27
CA ARG A 208 24.72 -0.18 35.50
C ARG A 208 24.98 0.76 36.68
N GLY A 209 26.23 1.19 36.87
CA GLY A 209 26.59 2.15 37.92
C GLY A 209 25.87 3.49 37.79
N ALA A 210 25.78 4.03 36.58
CA ALA A 210 25.04 5.27 36.29
C ALA A 210 23.53 5.11 36.54
N ALA A 211 22.96 3.98 36.14
CA ALA A 211 21.55 3.64 36.39
C ALA A 211 21.24 3.55 37.90
N ILE A 212 22.09 2.88 38.67
CA ILE A 212 21.95 2.77 40.13
C ILE A 212 21.98 4.16 40.79
N ALA A 213 22.80 5.08 40.30
CA ALA A 213 22.87 6.44 40.82
C ALA A 213 21.58 7.26 40.60
N LYS A 214 20.67 6.81 39.72
CA LYS A 214 19.34 7.39 39.47
C LYS A 214 18.21 6.73 40.26
N LEU A 215 18.51 5.76 41.14
CA LEU A 215 17.50 5.19 42.03
C LEU A 215 16.88 6.27 42.91
N GLY A 216 15.54 6.26 43.01
CA GLY A 216 14.79 7.24 43.80
C GLY A 216 14.62 8.61 43.14
N THR A 217 15.16 8.84 41.94
CA THR A 217 14.87 10.04 41.15
C THR A 217 13.71 9.80 40.19
N ALA A 218 12.85 10.81 39.97
CA ALA A 218 11.81 10.75 38.96
C ALA A 218 12.41 10.55 37.55
N PHE A 219 11.67 9.89 36.66
CA PHE A 219 12.03 9.85 35.23
C PHE A 219 11.87 11.23 34.60
N ASP A 220 12.57 11.46 33.49
CA ASP A 220 12.38 12.67 32.69
C ASP A 220 10.94 12.73 32.16
N ALA A 221 10.33 13.92 32.27
CA ALA A 221 8.93 14.14 31.95
C ALA A 221 8.64 14.24 30.44
N LYS A 222 9.67 14.25 29.59
CA LYS A 222 9.54 14.33 28.12
C LYS A 222 9.90 13.02 27.45
N THR A 223 10.96 12.34 27.89
CA THR A 223 11.47 11.13 27.25
C THR A 223 12.18 10.18 28.21
N LEU A 224 11.78 8.92 28.20
CA LEU A 224 12.46 7.85 28.92
C LEU A 224 13.83 7.48 28.31
N TYR A 225 13.99 7.68 27.00
CA TYR A 225 15.11 7.15 26.22
C TYR A 225 16.48 7.72 26.58
N ASN A 226 16.50 8.89 27.25
CA ASN A 226 17.72 9.53 27.72
C ASN A 226 18.10 9.13 29.16
N ASP A 227 17.26 8.36 29.86
CA ASP A 227 17.51 7.95 31.24
C ASP A 227 18.53 6.80 31.28
N GLU A 228 19.50 6.90 32.20
CA GLU A 228 20.54 5.89 32.35
C GLU A 228 19.98 4.53 32.80
N ARG A 229 18.84 4.53 33.51
CA ARG A 229 18.10 3.31 33.86
C ARG A 229 17.54 2.62 32.63
N TYR A 230 17.03 3.38 31.65
CA TYR A 230 16.55 2.83 30.38
C TYR A 230 17.69 2.17 29.61
N ALA A 231 18.80 2.89 29.41
CA ALA A 231 19.94 2.37 28.66
C ALA A 231 20.50 1.07 29.28
N TRP A 232 20.54 1.00 30.62
CA TRP A 232 20.93 -0.21 31.32
C TRP A 232 19.90 -1.33 31.20
N ALA A 233 18.60 -1.05 31.37
CA ALA A 233 17.55 -2.06 31.25
C ALA A 233 17.52 -2.71 29.87
N VAL A 234 17.69 -1.93 28.80
CA VAL A 234 17.83 -2.45 27.43
C VAL A 234 19.06 -3.36 27.31
N THR A 235 20.23 -2.90 27.77
CA THR A 235 21.49 -3.66 27.70
C THR A 235 21.42 -4.97 28.50
N ALA A 236 20.85 -4.92 29.70
CA ALA A 236 20.67 -6.07 30.56
C ALA A 236 19.71 -7.09 29.92
N THR A 237 18.62 -6.62 29.32
CA THR A 237 17.63 -7.47 28.63
C THR A 237 18.25 -8.10 27.39
N GLN A 238 18.96 -7.31 26.58
CA GLN A 238 19.72 -7.80 25.43
C GLN A 238 20.73 -8.89 25.83
N THR A 239 21.46 -8.69 26.92
CA THR A 239 22.45 -9.66 27.41
C THR A 239 21.79 -10.96 27.88
N LYS A 240 20.69 -10.86 28.65
CA LYS A 240 20.01 -12.03 29.21
C LYS A 240 19.30 -12.86 28.14
N PHE A 241 18.60 -12.20 27.21
CA PHE A 241 17.75 -12.85 26.21
C PHE A 241 18.37 -12.91 24.82
N GLY A 242 19.60 -12.42 24.61
CA GLY A 242 20.28 -12.50 23.30
C GLY A 242 19.56 -11.76 22.17
N LEU A 243 19.03 -10.56 22.45
CA LEU A 243 18.20 -9.81 21.50
C LEU A 243 19.01 -9.31 20.29
N THR A 244 18.49 -9.56 19.09
CA THR A 244 19.13 -9.14 17.83
C THR A 244 18.11 -8.67 16.81
N PHE A 245 18.38 -7.54 16.15
CA PHE A 245 17.63 -7.08 14.99
C PHE A 245 17.75 -8.07 13.81
N GLN A 246 16.66 -8.24 13.06
CA GLN A 246 16.58 -9.17 11.94
C GLN A 246 16.29 -8.39 10.64
N PRO A 247 17.31 -8.03 9.84
CA PRO A 247 17.09 -7.34 8.56
C PRO A 247 16.27 -8.21 7.61
N LEU A 248 15.58 -7.62 6.64
CA LEU A 248 14.84 -8.39 5.64
C LEU A 248 15.81 -9.30 4.85
N THR A 249 15.65 -10.61 5.00
CA THR A 249 16.37 -11.63 4.22
C THR A 249 15.46 -12.41 3.28
N SER A 250 14.16 -12.47 3.61
CA SER A 250 13.09 -13.07 2.82
C SER A 250 11.77 -12.41 3.20
N GLU A 251 10.96 -12.08 2.21
CA GLU A 251 9.63 -11.48 2.43
C GLU A 251 8.60 -12.45 3.04
N SER A 252 8.89 -13.74 2.98
CA SER A 252 8.03 -14.79 3.54
C SER A 252 8.56 -15.28 4.89
N ARG A 253 9.49 -14.53 5.52
CA ARG A 253 10.07 -14.94 6.79
C ARG A 253 9.01 -14.94 7.89
N THR A 254 8.65 -16.15 8.32
CA THR A 254 7.79 -16.38 9.48
C THR A 254 8.59 -16.89 10.68
N GLY A 255 7.90 -17.40 11.71
CA GLY A 255 8.53 -17.90 12.93
C GLY A 255 8.08 -17.16 14.19
N THR A 256 6.91 -16.52 14.14
CA THR A 256 6.25 -16.09 15.36
C THR A 256 5.61 -17.31 16.02
N SER A 257 5.45 -17.25 17.33
CA SER A 257 4.69 -18.25 18.05
C SER A 257 3.18 -18.16 17.77
N ALA A 258 2.73 -17.14 17.02
CA ALA A 258 1.34 -16.83 16.70
C ALA A 258 1.08 -16.72 15.19
N ASP A 259 1.85 -17.43 14.34
CA ASP A 259 1.76 -17.32 12.88
C ASP A 259 0.34 -17.56 12.33
N ALA A 260 -0.47 -18.38 13.01
CA ALA A 260 -1.86 -18.63 12.62
C ALA A 260 -2.83 -17.45 12.87
N LEU A 261 -2.41 -16.46 13.66
CA LEU A 261 -3.21 -15.29 14.01
C LEU A 261 -2.71 -14.00 13.34
N ILE A 262 -1.44 -13.96 12.92
CA ILE A 262 -0.80 -12.75 12.41
C ILE A 262 -0.73 -12.79 10.89
N THR A 263 -1.26 -11.77 10.22
CA THR A 263 -1.03 -11.52 8.78
C THR A 263 -0.28 -10.21 8.61
N GLN A 264 0.88 -10.28 7.95
CA GLN A 264 1.69 -9.11 7.60
C GLN A 264 1.33 -8.65 6.19
N VAL A 265 0.59 -7.56 6.10
CA VAL A 265 0.25 -6.90 4.85
C VAL A 265 1.33 -5.88 4.54
N PHE A 266 1.90 -5.93 3.33
CA PHE A 266 2.89 -4.93 2.94
C PHE A 266 2.71 -4.46 1.50
N GLY A 267 3.09 -3.21 1.27
CA GLY A 267 3.15 -2.59 -0.04
C GLY A 267 4.27 -3.22 -0.86
N TYR A 268 3.90 -3.90 -1.94
CA TYR A 268 4.81 -4.47 -2.91
C TYR A 268 4.90 -3.52 -4.11
N GLU A 269 6.01 -2.79 -4.20
CA GLU A 269 6.33 -1.97 -5.36
C GLU A 269 6.62 -2.89 -6.54
N THR A 270 5.79 -2.81 -7.57
CA THR A 270 5.72 -3.86 -8.58
C THR A 270 6.96 -3.96 -9.47
N ILE A 271 7.82 -2.92 -9.51
CA ILE A 271 9.04 -2.92 -10.34
C ILE A 271 10.35 -2.93 -9.52
N ASN A 272 10.46 -2.13 -8.44
CA ASN A 272 11.74 -1.94 -7.74
C ASN A 272 11.81 -2.54 -6.33
N ASN A 273 10.73 -3.17 -5.85
CA ASN A 273 10.61 -3.88 -4.57
C ASN A 273 11.65 -3.49 -3.50
N THR A 274 11.47 -2.31 -2.90
CA THR A 274 12.36 -1.79 -1.85
C THR A 274 11.76 -1.92 -0.45
N ASN A 275 11.03 -3.02 -0.20
CA ASN A 275 10.29 -3.31 1.05
C ASN A 275 11.16 -3.58 2.29
N PHE A 276 12.42 -3.15 2.30
CA PHE A 276 13.39 -3.38 3.37
C PHE A 276 12.88 -2.97 4.75
N THR A 277 12.15 -1.85 4.85
CA THR A 277 11.53 -1.40 6.10
C THR A 277 10.14 -2.02 6.30
N ALA A 278 9.35 -2.08 5.22
CA ALA A 278 7.95 -2.50 5.21
C ALA A 278 7.71 -3.98 5.58
N ASN A 279 8.74 -4.83 5.51
CA ASN A 279 8.60 -6.25 5.78
C ASN A 279 9.79 -6.85 6.53
N SER A 280 10.47 -6.03 7.33
CA SER A 280 11.62 -6.47 8.15
C SER A 280 11.19 -7.30 9.38
N GLY A 281 12.16 -7.87 10.10
CA GLY A 281 11.90 -8.66 11.31
C GLY A 281 11.22 -10.02 11.07
N ILE A 282 10.96 -10.74 12.17
CA ILE A 282 10.14 -11.96 12.20
C ILE A 282 8.68 -11.54 12.40
N HIS A 283 7.80 -11.95 11.50
CA HIS A 283 6.37 -11.61 11.47
C HIS A 283 5.54 -12.83 11.06
N GLY A 284 4.21 -12.74 11.05
CA GLY A 284 3.34 -13.80 10.54
C GLY A 284 3.39 -13.94 9.00
N PRO A 285 2.65 -14.89 8.41
CA PRO A 285 2.52 -15.01 6.95
C PRO A 285 2.19 -13.69 6.25
N THR A 286 2.77 -13.50 5.06
CA THR A 286 2.66 -12.23 4.34
C THR A 286 1.60 -12.20 3.26
N LEU A 287 1.01 -11.02 3.07
CA LEU A 287 0.11 -10.67 1.99
C LEU A 287 0.69 -9.47 1.24
N ARG A 288 1.01 -9.68 -0.05
CA ARG A 288 1.50 -8.62 -0.93
C ARG A 288 0.34 -7.78 -1.44
N VAL A 289 0.45 -6.47 -1.33
CA VAL A 289 -0.48 -5.50 -1.95
C VAL A 289 0.31 -4.70 -2.96
N GLY A 290 0.02 -4.84 -4.26
CA GLY A 290 0.63 -4.01 -5.29
C GLY A 290 0.40 -2.52 -5.03
N ILE A 291 1.48 -1.75 -4.95
CA ILE A 291 1.43 -0.29 -4.81
C ILE A 291 2.30 0.36 -5.89
N GLU A 292 2.03 1.64 -6.13
CA GLU A 292 2.82 2.47 -7.04
C GLU A 292 4.28 2.51 -6.61
N SER A 293 5.18 2.38 -7.57
CA SER A 293 6.61 2.35 -7.28
C SER A 293 7.13 3.75 -6.95
N GLN A 294 7.83 3.87 -5.83
CA GLN A 294 8.38 5.14 -5.35
C GLN A 294 9.91 5.10 -5.34
N PRO A 295 10.60 6.25 -5.36
CA PRO A 295 12.03 6.27 -5.09
C PRO A 295 12.30 5.85 -3.64
N LEU A 296 13.39 5.11 -3.43
CA LEU A 296 13.88 4.69 -2.10
C LEU A 296 14.42 5.89 -1.31
N LEU A 297 15.06 6.83 -2.00
CA LEU A 297 15.68 8.02 -1.44
C LEU A 297 15.31 9.21 -2.31
N GLU A 298 14.45 10.08 -1.78
CA GLU A 298 14.19 11.38 -2.37
C GLU A 298 15.25 12.39 -1.89
N GLY A 299 15.68 13.29 -2.78
CA GLY A 299 16.61 14.37 -2.43
C GLY A 299 18.00 13.89 -2.00
N THR A 300 18.53 14.44 -0.90
CA THR A 300 19.93 14.20 -0.41
C THR A 300 20.04 13.32 0.84
N GLY A 301 18.95 12.73 1.34
CA GLY A 301 19.02 11.66 2.36
C GLY A 301 18.00 11.76 3.51
N GLY A 302 16.77 11.29 3.28
CA GLY A 302 15.61 11.28 4.20
C GLY A 302 15.72 10.46 5.50
N PHE A 303 16.82 10.56 6.23
CA PHE A 303 16.96 10.11 7.63
C PHE A 303 17.46 11.23 8.56
N PHE A 304 17.98 12.34 8.00
CA PHE A 304 18.71 13.39 8.73
C PHE A 304 18.23 14.81 8.41
N ASP A 305 16.92 15.07 8.51
CA ASP A 305 16.37 16.44 8.44
C ASP A 305 16.65 17.18 7.11
N THR A 306 16.89 16.42 6.03
CA THR A 306 17.05 16.94 4.66
C THR A 306 15.76 16.77 3.86
N VAL A 307 15.62 17.54 2.77
CA VAL A 307 14.43 17.50 1.89
C VAL A 307 14.38 16.16 1.15
N GLY A 308 13.31 15.39 1.37
CA GLY A 308 13.00 14.13 0.68
C GLY A 308 12.58 13.00 1.62
N ASP A 309 11.61 12.17 1.20
CA ASP A 309 11.20 10.95 1.90
C ASP A 309 12.19 9.78 1.70
N PHE A 310 12.29 8.94 2.72
CA PHE A 310 13.05 7.68 2.69
C PHE A 310 12.09 6.51 2.80
N GLY A 311 12.26 5.53 1.91
CA GLY A 311 11.41 4.34 1.88
C GLY A 311 9.97 4.69 1.55
N SER A 312 9.71 5.51 0.53
CA SER A 312 8.37 5.95 0.13
C SER A 312 7.40 4.79 -0.20
N GLY A 313 7.91 3.59 -0.54
CA GLY A 313 7.11 2.34 -0.60
C GLY A 313 6.57 1.87 0.76
N HIS A 314 7.08 2.41 1.87
CA HIS A 314 6.56 2.31 3.23
C HIS A 314 5.44 3.33 3.43
N SER A 315 4.39 3.27 2.61
CA SER A 315 3.23 4.16 2.66
C SER A 315 1.95 3.37 2.90
N ILE A 316 1.30 3.60 4.05
CA ILE A 316 -0.02 3.02 4.33
C ILE A 316 -1.11 3.58 3.40
N THR A 317 -0.94 4.82 2.92
CA THR A 317 -1.92 5.46 2.03
C THR A 317 -2.04 4.69 0.72
N LEU A 318 -0.91 4.33 0.10
CA LEU A 318 -0.92 3.56 -1.15
C LEU A 318 -1.51 2.15 -0.96
N ILE A 319 -1.29 1.51 0.18
CA ILE A 319 -1.93 0.22 0.51
C ILE A 319 -3.45 0.41 0.62
N ALA A 320 -3.91 1.44 1.31
CA ALA A 320 -5.34 1.72 1.47
C ALA A 320 -6.00 1.97 0.11
N ASP A 321 -5.40 2.83 -0.73
CA ASP A 321 -5.92 3.17 -2.05
C ASP A 321 -5.97 1.95 -2.97
N SER A 322 -4.91 1.15 -2.97
CA SER A 322 -4.83 -0.10 -3.72
C SER A 322 -5.90 -1.10 -3.28
N LEU A 323 -6.08 -1.32 -1.97
CA LEU A 323 -7.09 -2.24 -1.44
C LEU A 323 -8.52 -1.74 -1.72
N ALA A 324 -8.76 -0.42 -1.65
CA ALA A 324 -10.05 0.17 -1.97
C ALA A 324 -10.43 -0.06 -3.45
N LEU A 325 -9.49 0.17 -4.37
CA LEU A 325 -9.69 -0.10 -5.79
C LEU A 325 -9.89 -1.60 -6.05
N GLN A 326 -9.07 -2.45 -5.45
CA GLN A 326 -9.19 -3.91 -5.55
C GLN A 326 -10.53 -4.44 -5.04
N ARG A 327 -11.10 -3.82 -4.00
CA ARG A 327 -12.45 -4.14 -3.51
C ARG A 327 -13.51 -3.90 -4.59
N ALA A 328 -13.48 -2.74 -5.25
CA ALA A 328 -14.40 -2.46 -6.36
C ALA A 328 -14.20 -3.44 -7.54
N MET A 329 -12.96 -3.82 -7.83
CA MET A 329 -12.66 -4.85 -8.84
C MET A 329 -13.20 -6.22 -8.45
N HIS A 330 -13.14 -6.59 -7.18
CA HIS A 330 -13.69 -7.84 -6.66
C HIS A 330 -15.22 -7.88 -6.70
N ASP A 331 -15.89 -6.75 -6.48
CA ASP A 331 -17.35 -6.65 -6.61
C ASP A 331 -17.78 -6.90 -8.06
N LEU A 332 -17.01 -6.42 -9.05
CA LEU A 332 -17.24 -6.69 -10.47
C LEU A 332 -16.92 -8.15 -10.86
N ASP A 333 -15.76 -8.66 -10.40
CA ASP A 333 -15.23 -9.98 -10.68
C ASP A 333 -14.98 -10.75 -9.38
N SER A 334 -15.96 -11.57 -8.96
CA SER A 334 -15.82 -12.37 -7.73
C SER A 334 -14.65 -13.37 -7.73
N SER A 335 -14.06 -13.66 -8.90
CA SER A 335 -12.86 -14.49 -9.03
C SER A 335 -11.55 -13.68 -8.95
N PHE A 336 -11.65 -12.36 -8.81
CA PHE A 336 -10.53 -11.45 -8.72
C PHE A 336 -9.68 -11.75 -7.49
N ALA A 337 -8.37 -11.88 -7.73
CA ALA A 337 -7.37 -12.16 -6.71
C ALA A 337 -6.35 -11.02 -6.65
N ILE A 338 -5.91 -10.70 -5.44
CA ILE A 338 -4.88 -9.69 -5.15
C ILE A 338 -3.57 -9.91 -5.94
N ASP A 339 -3.20 -11.16 -6.18
CA ASP A 339 -2.00 -11.50 -6.96
C ASP A 339 -2.14 -11.08 -8.43
N ARG A 340 -3.33 -11.19 -9.03
CA ARG A 340 -3.59 -10.71 -10.39
C ARG A 340 -3.43 -9.19 -10.47
N PHE A 341 -3.92 -8.47 -9.46
CA PHE A 341 -3.73 -7.02 -9.39
C PHE A 341 -2.24 -6.67 -9.38
N THR A 342 -1.52 -7.28 -8.44
CA THR A 342 -0.11 -7.01 -8.14
C THR A 342 0.82 -7.37 -9.30
N THR A 343 0.59 -8.50 -9.96
CA THR A 343 1.52 -9.04 -10.97
C THR A 343 1.20 -8.65 -12.40
N SER A 344 -0.05 -8.26 -12.69
CA SER A 344 -0.52 -8.10 -14.07
C SER A 344 -1.22 -6.77 -14.34
N ILE A 345 -2.15 -6.36 -13.48
CA ILE A 345 -2.99 -5.19 -13.74
C ILE A 345 -2.27 -3.88 -13.40
N LEU A 346 -1.80 -3.73 -12.15
CA LEU A 346 -1.10 -2.51 -11.75
C LEU A 346 0.15 -2.24 -12.61
N PRO A 347 1.02 -3.23 -12.90
CA PRO A 347 2.18 -3.01 -13.77
C PRO A 347 1.81 -2.68 -15.22
N SER A 348 0.56 -2.90 -15.65
CA SER A 348 0.11 -2.53 -16.99
C SER A 348 -0.41 -1.10 -17.08
N ALA A 349 -0.56 -0.40 -15.95
CA ALA A 349 -1.20 0.90 -15.88
C ALA A 349 -0.25 2.05 -16.22
N SER A 350 1.02 1.94 -15.85
CA SER A 350 2.03 2.99 -16.03
C SER A 350 3.36 2.40 -16.52
N ASN A 351 4.20 3.24 -17.12
CA ASN A 351 5.59 2.94 -17.49
C ASN A 351 6.57 3.95 -16.85
N ARG A 352 6.14 4.63 -15.78
CA ARG A 352 6.93 5.66 -15.10
C ARG A 352 7.96 5.01 -14.18
N LYS A 353 9.16 4.82 -14.72
CA LYS A 353 10.29 4.27 -13.95
C LYS A 353 10.76 5.21 -12.82
N PRO A 354 10.72 4.78 -11.55
CA PRO A 354 11.24 5.58 -10.45
C PRO A 354 12.77 5.70 -10.51
N VAL A 355 13.29 6.86 -10.14
CA VAL A 355 14.73 7.15 -10.07
C VAL A 355 15.03 7.79 -8.73
N ASN A 356 16.17 7.48 -8.11
CA ASN A 356 16.58 8.06 -6.82
C ASN A 356 17.35 9.38 -7.00
N GLY A 357 17.40 10.19 -5.93
CA GLY A 357 18.26 11.38 -5.84
C GLY A 357 17.66 12.66 -6.42
N ALA A 358 18.51 13.62 -6.80
CA ALA A 358 18.07 14.97 -7.21
C ALA A 358 17.23 15.02 -8.50
N ALA A 359 17.28 13.97 -9.32
CA ALA A 359 16.47 13.79 -10.53
C ALA A 359 15.40 12.70 -10.32
N ALA A 360 14.87 12.61 -9.09
CA ALA A 360 13.93 11.56 -8.76
C ALA A 360 12.67 11.60 -9.63
N ASN A 361 12.21 10.42 -10.02
CA ASN A 361 10.96 10.20 -10.72
C ASN A 361 10.10 9.23 -9.90
N TYR A 362 8.80 9.31 -10.12
CA TYR A 362 7.76 8.65 -9.33
C TYR A 362 6.77 7.99 -10.28
N GLU A 363 6.24 6.84 -9.88
CA GLU A 363 4.97 6.36 -10.40
C GLU A 363 3.88 6.99 -9.53
N ALA A 364 3.21 8.02 -10.06
CA ALA A 364 2.34 8.89 -9.25
C ALA A 364 0.84 8.78 -9.63
N ASP A 365 0.53 7.98 -10.65
CA ASP A 365 -0.80 7.90 -11.26
C ASP A 365 -1.18 6.48 -11.73
N ALA A 366 -0.52 5.44 -11.22
CA ALA A 366 -0.79 4.07 -11.65
C ALA A 366 -2.14 3.57 -11.10
N LEU A 367 -2.45 3.87 -9.84
CA LEU A 367 -3.74 3.53 -9.23
C LEU A 367 -4.88 4.33 -9.89
N GLU A 368 -4.64 5.62 -10.15
CA GLU A 368 -5.54 6.52 -10.86
C GLU A 368 -5.79 6.02 -12.28
N SER A 369 -4.75 5.56 -12.98
CA SER A 369 -4.87 5.01 -14.33
C SER A 369 -5.71 3.73 -14.37
N VAL A 370 -5.58 2.84 -13.37
CA VAL A 370 -6.46 1.66 -13.28
C VAL A 370 -7.91 2.07 -12.97
N LEU A 371 -8.11 3.00 -12.04
CA LEU A 371 -9.44 3.54 -11.72
C LEU A 371 -10.09 4.18 -12.94
N ASP A 372 -9.37 5.04 -13.66
CA ASP A 372 -9.88 5.71 -14.85
C ASP A 372 -10.15 4.73 -15.99
N ALA A 373 -9.34 3.70 -16.16
CA ALA A 373 -9.62 2.65 -17.14
C ALA A 373 -10.95 1.92 -16.84
N LEU A 374 -11.26 1.66 -15.56
CA LEU A 374 -12.56 1.11 -15.16
C LEU A 374 -13.70 2.12 -15.39
N ARG A 375 -13.50 3.38 -14.99
CA ARG A 375 -14.51 4.44 -15.14
C ARG A 375 -14.83 4.71 -16.60
N HIS A 376 -13.82 4.81 -17.48
CA HIS A 376 -14.02 4.95 -18.92
C HIS A 376 -14.76 3.75 -19.50
N ALA A 377 -14.41 2.52 -19.11
CA ALA A 377 -15.09 1.33 -19.60
C ALA A 377 -16.56 1.28 -19.17
N ILE A 378 -16.86 1.54 -17.89
CA ILE A 378 -18.19 1.29 -17.30
C ILE A 378 -19.13 2.50 -17.44
N VAL A 379 -18.64 3.70 -17.18
CA VAL A 379 -19.45 4.93 -17.11
C VAL A 379 -19.40 5.72 -18.43
N GLY A 380 -18.35 5.55 -19.23
CA GLY A 380 -18.24 6.13 -20.56
C GLY A 380 -17.10 7.17 -20.70
N PRO A 381 -16.88 7.71 -21.91
CA PRO A 381 -15.69 8.50 -22.25
C PRO A 381 -15.69 9.93 -21.68
N ALA A 382 -16.81 10.39 -21.13
CA ALA A 382 -16.93 11.76 -20.61
C ALA A 382 -16.27 11.95 -19.23
N VAL A 383 -15.92 10.86 -18.54
CA VAL A 383 -15.26 10.97 -17.23
C VAL A 383 -13.88 11.60 -17.38
N GLN A 384 -13.60 12.57 -16.51
CA GLN A 384 -12.31 13.23 -16.44
C GLN A 384 -11.31 12.30 -15.77
N LYS A 385 -10.03 12.46 -16.15
CA LYS A 385 -8.93 11.77 -15.49
C LYS A 385 -8.93 12.11 -14.00
N THR A 386 -8.55 11.15 -13.17
CA THR A 386 -8.38 11.34 -11.75
C THR A 386 -7.12 12.18 -11.53
N ASP A 387 -7.27 13.30 -10.82
CA ASP A 387 -6.16 14.18 -10.50
C ASP A 387 -5.18 13.50 -9.52
N PHE A 388 -3.90 13.77 -9.71
CA PHE A 388 -2.83 13.29 -8.85
C PHE A 388 -1.78 14.38 -8.68
N LYS A 389 -0.90 14.20 -7.68
CA LYS A 389 0.22 15.11 -7.45
C LYS A 389 1.52 14.38 -7.74
N ASP A 390 2.23 14.86 -8.75
CA ASP A 390 3.56 14.37 -9.06
C ASP A 390 4.58 14.85 -8.00
N GLY A 391 5.64 14.07 -7.81
CA GLY A 391 6.72 14.37 -6.87
C GLY A 391 6.61 13.73 -5.48
N ALA A 392 7.66 13.97 -4.71
CA ALA A 392 7.85 13.58 -3.31
C ALA A 392 6.59 13.77 -2.46
N GLY A 393 6.17 12.72 -1.75
CA GLY A 393 5.00 12.74 -0.88
C GLY A 393 3.66 13.00 -1.59
N GLY A 394 3.60 12.92 -2.93
CA GLY A 394 2.40 13.18 -3.73
C GLY A 394 1.21 12.28 -3.35
N PHE A 395 1.49 11.01 -3.05
CA PHE A 395 0.53 10.03 -2.53
C PHE A 395 -0.09 10.45 -1.19
N GLY A 396 0.55 11.34 -0.43
CA GLY A 396 0.06 11.87 0.85
C GLY A 396 -0.79 13.12 0.71
N ASP A 397 -0.98 13.67 -0.50
CA ASP A 397 -1.75 14.89 -0.70
C ASP A 397 -3.25 14.65 -0.49
N ILE A 398 -3.79 15.23 0.57
CA ILE A 398 -5.16 14.96 1.01
C ILE A 398 -6.20 15.34 -0.04
N ALA A 399 -6.00 16.41 -0.80
CA ALA A 399 -6.97 16.83 -1.82
C ALA A 399 -6.99 15.84 -2.99
N MET A 400 -5.83 15.34 -3.39
CA MET A 400 -5.74 14.31 -4.44
C MET A 400 -6.36 13.00 -3.97
N ARG A 401 -6.12 12.58 -2.72
CA ARG A 401 -6.75 11.38 -2.16
C ARG A 401 -8.26 11.53 -2.05
N GLU A 402 -8.77 12.68 -1.59
CA GLU A 402 -10.22 12.95 -1.59
C GLU A 402 -10.82 12.83 -3.00
N GLY A 403 -10.15 13.36 -4.02
CA GLY A 403 -10.55 13.20 -5.42
C GLY A 403 -10.57 11.74 -5.88
N PHE A 404 -9.54 10.96 -5.54
CA PHE A 404 -9.48 9.52 -5.84
C PHE A 404 -10.67 8.76 -5.23
N TYR A 405 -10.94 8.95 -3.93
CA TYR A 405 -12.06 8.26 -3.26
C TYR A 405 -13.42 8.74 -3.77
N ALA A 406 -13.58 10.02 -4.10
CA ALA A 406 -14.82 10.52 -4.69
C ALA A 406 -15.08 9.90 -6.08
N ASN A 407 -14.02 9.72 -6.89
CA ASN A 407 -14.13 9.05 -8.19
C ASN A 407 -14.43 7.55 -8.06
N LEU A 408 -13.86 6.89 -7.04
CA LEU A 408 -14.14 5.49 -6.72
C LEU A 408 -15.59 5.31 -6.25
N GLU A 409 -16.06 6.17 -5.34
CA GLU A 409 -17.45 6.17 -4.87
C GLU A 409 -18.44 6.43 -6.02
N ALA A 410 -18.18 7.44 -6.84
CA ALA A 410 -19.00 7.72 -8.03
C ALA A 410 -19.04 6.55 -9.02
N LEU A 411 -17.96 5.77 -9.13
CA LEU A 411 -17.96 4.54 -9.91
C LEU A 411 -18.86 3.48 -9.26
N THR A 412 -18.63 3.16 -7.98
CA THR A 412 -19.34 2.07 -7.28
C THR A 412 -20.82 2.34 -7.10
N ASP A 413 -21.21 3.61 -6.99
CA ASP A 413 -22.62 4.03 -6.84
C ASP A 413 -23.37 4.10 -8.18
N SER A 414 -22.66 4.00 -9.31
CA SER A 414 -23.30 4.10 -10.63
C SER A 414 -24.20 2.90 -10.93
N ASP A 415 -25.34 3.16 -11.59
CA ASP A 415 -26.25 2.10 -12.06
C ASP A 415 -25.53 1.10 -12.97
N ALA A 416 -24.59 1.57 -13.79
CA ALA A 416 -23.80 0.74 -14.70
C ALA A 416 -22.89 -0.24 -13.93
N PHE A 417 -22.20 0.23 -12.89
CA PHE A 417 -21.36 -0.63 -12.05
C PHE A 417 -22.21 -1.69 -11.34
N ASN A 418 -23.30 -1.27 -10.70
CA ASN A 418 -24.24 -2.18 -10.01
C ASN A 418 -24.84 -3.22 -10.97
N ALA A 419 -25.11 -2.84 -12.22
CA ALA A 419 -25.61 -3.76 -13.23
C ALA A 419 -24.56 -4.78 -13.70
N LEU A 420 -23.26 -4.51 -13.52
CA LEU A 420 -22.14 -5.37 -13.92
C LEU A 420 -21.56 -6.19 -12.75
N THR A 421 -21.87 -5.87 -11.50
CA THR A 421 -21.43 -6.61 -10.30
C THR A 421 -21.63 -8.12 -10.46
N GLY A 422 -20.54 -8.88 -10.29
CA GLY A 422 -20.51 -10.33 -10.43
C GLY A 422 -20.73 -10.90 -11.85
N LYS A 423 -20.83 -10.06 -12.89
CA LYS A 423 -21.13 -10.48 -14.27
C LYS A 423 -19.93 -10.44 -15.20
N VAL A 424 -18.81 -9.86 -14.79
CA VAL A 424 -17.61 -9.72 -15.61
C VAL A 424 -16.40 -10.39 -14.96
N ASN A 425 -15.42 -10.72 -15.79
CA ASN A 425 -14.05 -11.00 -15.36
C ASN A 425 -13.14 -9.87 -15.81
N ILE A 426 -12.19 -9.50 -14.96
CA ILE A 426 -11.20 -8.46 -15.24
C ILE A 426 -9.85 -9.10 -15.52
N SER A 427 -9.23 -8.69 -16.62
CA SER A 427 -7.87 -9.10 -16.98
C SER A 427 -7.11 -7.97 -17.65
N THR A 428 -5.78 -8.06 -17.65
CA THR A 428 -4.93 -7.20 -18.46
C THR A 428 -5.24 -7.42 -19.95
N SER A 429 -5.31 -6.33 -20.71
CA SER A 429 -5.51 -6.36 -22.16
C SER A 429 -4.36 -7.07 -22.87
N SER A 430 -4.67 -7.72 -23.98
CA SER A 430 -3.69 -8.47 -24.77
C SER A 430 -3.99 -8.44 -26.26
N THR A 431 -3.04 -8.90 -27.07
CA THR A 431 -3.19 -8.96 -28.52
C THR A 431 -4.30 -9.90 -28.99
N SER A 432 -4.79 -10.78 -28.11
CA SER A 432 -5.89 -11.71 -28.42
C SER A 432 -7.23 -11.00 -28.66
N LEU A 433 -7.38 -9.77 -28.17
CA LEU A 433 -8.62 -8.99 -28.30
C LEU A 433 -9.05 -8.77 -29.76
N SER A 434 -8.11 -8.66 -30.70
CA SER A 434 -8.45 -8.51 -32.13
C SER A 434 -9.28 -9.65 -32.69
N SER A 435 -9.10 -10.88 -32.16
CA SER A 435 -9.82 -12.07 -32.63
C SER A 435 -11.28 -12.12 -32.18
N VAL A 436 -11.63 -11.39 -31.11
CA VAL A 436 -12.96 -11.41 -30.49
C VAL A 436 -13.71 -10.08 -30.59
N ALA A 437 -13.01 -8.95 -30.79
CA ALA A 437 -13.59 -7.60 -30.81
C ALA A 437 -14.74 -7.41 -31.80
N ARG A 438 -14.82 -8.21 -32.87
CA ARG A 438 -15.95 -8.16 -33.82
C ARG A 438 -17.26 -8.71 -33.22
N ASN A 439 -17.17 -9.62 -32.26
CA ASN A 439 -18.31 -10.31 -31.65
C ASN A 439 -18.53 -9.95 -30.17
N ASP A 440 -17.52 -9.38 -29.53
CA ASP A 440 -17.53 -8.94 -28.14
C ASP A 440 -17.29 -7.42 -28.08
N PHE A 441 -18.32 -6.68 -27.64
CA PHE A 441 -18.27 -5.22 -27.57
C PHE A 441 -17.26 -4.72 -26.53
N ALA A 442 -17.11 -5.41 -25.41
CA ALA A 442 -16.16 -5.01 -24.37
C ALA A 442 -14.71 -5.14 -24.87
N ALA A 443 -14.43 -6.18 -25.65
CA ALA A 443 -13.13 -6.34 -26.31
C ALA A 443 -12.84 -5.22 -27.33
N LEU A 444 -13.85 -4.79 -28.10
CA LEU A 444 -13.69 -3.62 -28.99
C LEU A 444 -13.42 -2.35 -28.18
N LEU A 445 -14.18 -2.11 -27.10
CA LEU A 445 -14.01 -0.93 -26.27
C LEU A 445 -12.57 -0.83 -25.73
N SER A 446 -12.02 -1.91 -25.18
CA SER A 446 -10.62 -1.95 -24.73
C SER A 446 -9.62 -1.55 -25.82
N LEU A 447 -9.86 -1.96 -27.08
CA LEU A 447 -8.99 -1.60 -28.21
C LEU A 447 -9.12 -0.13 -28.60
N ILE A 448 -10.35 0.40 -28.66
CA ILE A 448 -10.60 1.78 -29.11
C ILE A 448 -10.15 2.79 -28.06
N THR A 449 -10.35 2.49 -26.78
CA THR A 449 -9.94 3.38 -25.68
C THR A 449 -8.49 3.15 -25.24
N LEU A 450 -7.76 2.25 -25.90
CA LEU A 450 -6.40 1.86 -25.54
C LEU A 450 -6.28 1.50 -24.05
N SER A 451 -7.26 0.76 -23.51
CA SER A 451 -7.31 0.43 -22.08
C SER A 451 -6.37 -0.73 -21.74
N SER A 452 -5.53 -0.56 -20.72
CA SER A 452 -4.65 -1.61 -20.20
C SER A 452 -5.41 -2.78 -19.56
N ILE A 453 -6.69 -2.60 -19.26
CA ILE A 453 -7.58 -3.64 -18.73
C ILE A 453 -8.74 -3.91 -19.70
N THR A 454 -9.27 -5.13 -19.60
CA THR A 454 -10.44 -5.55 -20.36
C THR A 454 -11.46 -6.21 -19.46
N LEU A 455 -12.74 -5.91 -19.73
CA LEU A 455 -13.88 -6.55 -19.12
C LEU A 455 -14.33 -7.67 -20.04
N LYS A 456 -14.52 -8.87 -19.50
CA LYS A 456 -15.07 -10.00 -20.24
C LYS A 456 -16.34 -10.48 -19.55
N ALA A 457 -17.44 -10.63 -20.28
CA ALA A 457 -18.63 -11.21 -19.70
C ALA A 457 -18.39 -12.65 -19.20
N THR A 458 -18.92 -12.94 -18.02
CA THR A 458 -19.05 -14.33 -17.55
C THR A 458 -20.09 -15.07 -18.38
N VAL A 459 -19.97 -16.40 -18.46
CA VAL A 459 -20.86 -17.23 -19.28
C VAL A 459 -22.32 -17.02 -18.90
N GLY A 460 -23.14 -16.67 -19.89
CA GLY A 460 -24.58 -16.42 -19.72
C GLY A 460 -24.94 -14.97 -19.40
N ASN A 461 -23.95 -14.09 -19.19
CA ASN A 461 -24.17 -12.66 -18.94
C ASN A 461 -23.80 -11.75 -20.13
N GLU A 462 -23.43 -12.31 -21.29
CA GLU A 462 -22.92 -11.58 -22.44
C GLU A 462 -23.87 -10.47 -22.91
N SER A 463 -25.16 -10.79 -23.06
CA SER A 463 -26.16 -9.80 -23.50
C SER A 463 -26.41 -8.71 -22.45
N ALA A 464 -26.31 -9.04 -21.16
CA ALA A 464 -26.50 -8.07 -20.09
C ALA A 464 -25.33 -7.09 -20.03
N VAL A 465 -24.10 -7.60 -20.12
CA VAL A 465 -22.88 -6.80 -20.16
C VAL A 465 -22.86 -5.92 -21.42
N GLU A 466 -23.17 -6.48 -22.59
CA GLU A 466 -23.25 -5.72 -23.84
C GLU A 466 -24.25 -4.55 -23.72
N THR A 467 -25.43 -4.79 -23.14
CA THR A 467 -26.47 -3.75 -22.98
C THR A 467 -26.00 -2.61 -22.08
N VAL A 468 -25.36 -2.92 -20.94
CA VAL A 468 -24.89 -1.89 -20.02
C VAL A 468 -23.81 -1.04 -20.68
N LEU A 469 -22.81 -1.68 -21.30
CA LEU A 469 -21.72 -0.97 -21.96
C LEU A 469 -22.22 -0.18 -23.18
N ALA A 470 -23.19 -0.70 -23.93
CA ALA A 470 -23.82 0.00 -25.05
C ALA A 470 -24.48 1.31 -24.63
N ASN A 471 -25.13 1.34 -23.46
CA ASN A 471 -25.73 2.57 -22.93
C ASN A 471 -24.67 3.63 -22.60
N SER A 472 -23.55 3.22 -22.02
CA SER A 472 -22.43 4.12 -21.68
C SER A 472 -21.61 4.57 -22.90
N HIS A 473 -21.60 3.76 -23.97
CA HIS A 473 -20.78 3.97 -25.18
C HIS A 473 -21.61 3.95 -26.47
N ASN A 474 -22.79 4.59 -26.46
CA ASN A 474 -23.79 4.47 -27.53
C ASN A 474 -23.25 4.75 -28.94
N GLY A 475 -22.39 5.76 -29.10
CA GLY A 475 -21.79 6.08 -30.41
C GLY A 475 -20.93 4.93 -30.96
N ILE A 476 -20.03 4.38 -30.14
CA ILE A 476 -19.15 3.27 -30.51
C ILE A 476 -19.98 1.99 -30.72
N TYR A 477 -21.02 1.79 -29.92
CA TYR A 477 -21.91 0.63 -30.04
C TYR A 477 -22.65 0.58 -31.37
N ILE A 478 -23.18 1.73 -31.84
CA ILE A 478 -23.88 1.81 -33.13
C ILE A 478 -22.95 1.40 -34.27
N ASP A 479 -21.73 1.92 -34.29
CA ASP A 479 -20.72 1.61 -35.30
C ASP A 479 -20.30 0.13 -35.25
N TRP A 480 -20.08 -0.40 -34.05
CA TRP A 480 -19.74 -1.81 -33.85
C TRP A 480 -20.86 -2.75 -34.28
N LEU A 481 -22.10 -2.44 -33.95
CA LEU A 481 -23.26 -3.26 -34.31
C LEU A 481 -23.47 -3.29 -35.83
N ALA A 482 -23.23 -2.16 -36.51
CA ALA A 482 -23.22 -2.12 -37.97
C ALA A 482 -22.17 -3.07 -38.55
N ASP A 483 -20.96 -3.05 -38.01
CA ASP A 483 -19.84 -3.90 -38.42
C ASP A 483 -20.05 -5.40 -38.12
N LYS A 484 -20.61 -5.72 -36.96
CA LYS A 484 -20.94 -7.09 -36.53
C LYS A 484 -21.92 -7.76 -37.49
N ASN A 485 -22.83 -6.98 -38.07
CA ASN A 485 -23.86 -7.46 -39.00
C ASN A 485 -23.38 -7.56 -40.47
N LEU A 486 -22.17 -7.09 -40.79
CA LEU A 486 -21.62 -7.21 -42.15
C LEU A 486 -21.32 -8.69 -42.50
N THR A 487 -21.53 -9.04 -43.76
CA THR A 487 -21.04 -10.31 -44.30
C THR A 487 -19.52 -10.26 -44.56
N GLN A 488 -18.86 -11.42 -44.70
CA GLN A 488 -17.43 -11.44 -45.05
C GLN A 488 -17.15 -10.72 -46.37
N ALA A 489 -17.97 -10.93 -47.39
CA ALA A 489 -17.82 -10.26 -48.69
C ALA A 489 -17.91 -8.73 -48.59
N GLU A 490 -18.75 -8.22 -47.68
CA GLU A 490 -18.86 -6.78 -47.44
C GLU A 490 -17.68 -6.20 -46.67
N ARG A 491 -17.12 -6.98 -45.74
CA ARG A 491 -15.86 -6.63 -45.07
C ARG A 491 -14.70 -6.61 -46.05
N ASP A 492 -14.60 -7.62 -46.92
CA ASP A 492 -13.58 -7.70 -47.96
C ASP A 492 -13.71 -6.54 -48.97
N ALA A 493 -14.94 -6.04 -49.17
CA ALA A 493 -15.22 -4.84 -49.95
C ALA A 493 -14.93 -3.52 -49.20
N GLY A 494 -14.39 -3.59 -47.98
CA GLY A 494 -13.98 -2.43 -47.18
C GLY A 494 -15.14 -1.62 -46.59
N LYS A 495 -16.31 -2.24 -46.37
CA LYS A 495 -17.47 -1.54 -45.78
C LYS A 495 -17.40 -1.37 -44.26
N ALA A 496 -16.50 -2.10 -43.58
CA ALA A 496 -16.38 -2.06 -42.13
C ALA A 496 -15.79 -0.72 -41.65
N ILE A 497 -16.38 -0.16 -40.60
CA ILE A 497 -15.86 1.01 -39.87
C ILE A 497 -14.57 0.61 -39.15
N TYR A 498 -14.64 -0.49 -38.39
CA TYR A 498 -13.54 -1.18 -37.72
C TYR A 498 -13.14 -2.42 -38.54
N SER A 499 -12.36 -2.16 -39.61
CA SER A 499 -11.81 -3.22 -40.46
C SER A 499 -10.94 -4.23 -39.67
N ASP A 500 -10.78 -5.45 -40.18
CA ASP A 500 -9.91 -6.46 -39.55
C ASP A 500 -8.48 -5.96 -39.35
N LYS A 501 -7.98 -5.15 -40.30
CA LYS A 501 -6.68 -4.50 -40.18
C LYS A 501 -6.65 -3.46 -39.07
N TYR A 502 -7.69 -2.62 -38.94
CA TYR A 502 -7.79 -1.66 -37.85
C TYR A 502 -7.75 -2.36 -36.49
N LEU A 503 -8.53 -3.44 -36.32
CA LEU A 503 -8.55 -4.23 -35.08
C LEU A 503 -7.18 -4.88 -34.80
N ALA A 504 -6.51 -5.40 -35.81
CA ALA A 504 -5.17 -5.96 -35.67
C ALA A 504 -4.13 -4.91 -35.27
N ASP A 505 -4.15 -3.73 -35.91
CA ASP A 505 -3.20 -2.65 -35.61
C ASP A 505 -3.45 -2.04 -34.21
N ARG A 506 -4.72 -1.83 -33.82
CA ARG A 506 -5.10 -1.40 -32.46
C ARG A 506 -4.65 -2.40 -31.41
N SER A 507 -4.88 -3.69 -31.66
CA SER A 507 -4.48 -4.76 -30.75
C SER A 507 -2.96 -4.88 -30.63
N ALA A 508 -2.23 -4.67 -31.72
CA ALA A 508 -0.77 -4.61 -31.70
C ALA A 508 -0.27 -3.44 -30.87
N MET A 509 -0.81 -2.23 -31.09
CA MET A 509 -0.45 -1.05 -30.29
C MET A 509 -0.72 -1.30 -28.80
N LEU A 510 -1.91 -1.80 -28.45
CA LEU A 510 -2.27 -2.07 -27.07
C LEU A 510 -1.36 -3.12 -26.42
N GLY A 511 -1.06 -4.21 -27.12
CA GLY A 511 -0.16 -5.25 -26.61
C GLY A 511 1.26 -4.73 -26.34
N TRP A 512 1.78 -3.85 -27.20
CA TRP A 512 3.07 -3.21 -26.99
C TRP A 512 3.04 -2.17 -25.88
N MET A 513 1.95 -1.42 -25.73
CA MET A 513 1.77 -0.51 -24.60
C MET A 513 1.77 -1.27 -23.27
N VAL A 514 1.00 -2.35 -23.16
CA VAL A 514 0.99 -3.22 -21.97
C VAL A 514 2.39 -3.78 -21.69
N THR A 515 3.09 -4.26 -22.71
CA THR A 515 4.46 -4.77 -22.57
C THR A 515 5.42 -3.68 -22.09
N ARG A 516 5.31 -2.47 -22.63
CA ARG A 516 6.12 -1.30 -22.23
C ARG A 516 5.92 -0.96 -20.77
N ASN A 517 4.67 -0.91 -20.35
CA ASN A 517 4.26 -0.60 -18.99
C ASN A 517 4.80 -1.68 -18.03
N GLN A 518 4.59 -2.96 -18.33
CA GLN A 518 5.08 -4.08 -17.50
C GLN A 518 6.61 -4.19 -17.40
N LEU A 519 7.35 -3.67 -18.40
CA LEU A 519 8.81 -3.61 -18.40
C LEU A 519 9.36 -2.26 -17.90
N ASP A 520 8.49 -1.33 -17.57
CA ASP A 520 8.83 0.01 -17.07
C ASP A 520 9.76 0.79 -18.01
N ILE A 521 9.51 0.64 -19.32
CA ILE A 521 10.31 1.26 -20.37
C ILE A 521 9.77 2.68 -20.62
N GLY A 522 10.59 3.68 -20.29
CA GLY A 522 10.25 5.10 -20.45
C GLY A 522 10.08 5.52 -21.92
N ALA A 523 9.47 6.69 -22.16
CA ALA A 523 9.12 7.17 -23.49
C ALA A 523 10.32 7.35 -24.46
N THR A 524 11.54 7.50 -23.94
CA THR A 524 12.76 7.70 -24.73
C THR A 524 13.52 6.41 -25.02
N GLU A 525 13.11 5.28 -24.42
CA GLU A 525 13.77 4.00 -24.57
C GLU A 525 13.03 3.14 -25.61
N PRO A 526 13.70 2.69 -26.68
CA PRO A 526 13.05 1.84 -27.67
C PRO A 526 12.73 0.44 -27.12
N LEU A 527 11.47 0.03 -27.26
CA LEU A 527 11.04 -1.33 -26.94
C LEU A 527 11.64 -2.35 -27.92
N GLY A 528 12.25 -3.40 -27.38
CA GLY A 528 12.77 -4.52 -28.18
C GLY A 528 13.99 -4.16 -29.04
N ALA A 529 14.98 -3.46 -28.47
CA ALA A 529 16.23 -3.14 -29.16
C ALA A 529 17.11 -4.40 -29.35
N GLY A 530 17.37 -4.75 -30.62
CA GLY A 530 18.32 -5.80 -31.01
C GLY A 530 18.75 -5.63 -32.48
N PRO A 531 19.90 -6.20 -32.90
CA PRO A 531 20.34 -6.12 -34.29
C PRO A 531 19.29 -6.72 -35.25
N GLY A 532 18.81 -5.92 -36.22
CA GLY A 532 17.88 -6.38 -37.26
C GLY A 532 16.39 -6.15 -37.03
N VAL A 533 15.99 -5.49 -35.93
CA VAL A 533 14.57 -5.17 -35.66
C VAL A 533 14.12 -3.96 -36.50
N GLN A 534 13.17 -4.16 -37.42
CA GLN A 534 12.57 -3.08 -38.21
C GLN A 534 11.71 -2.15 -37.33
N GLY A 535 12.01 -0.86 -37.32
CA GLY A 535 11.36 0.12 -36.46
C GLY A 535 9.88 0.38 -36.78
N MET A 536 9.08 0.63 -35.73
CA MET A 536 7.67 1.02 -35.82
C MET A 536 7.36 2.14 -34.83
N HIS A 537 6.51 3.07 -35.23
CA HIS A 537 6.05 4.19 -34.44
C HIS A 537 4.53 4.09 -34.25
N PHE A 538 4.08 4.13 -33.00
CA PHE A 538 2.66 4.16 -32.64
C PHE A 538 2.30 5.50 -32.03
N LYS A 539 1.14 6.04 -32.44
CA LYS A 539 0.55 7.25 -31.88
C LYS A 539 -0.96 7.11 -31.76
N ASP A 540 -1.51 7.39 -30.59
CA ASP A 540 -2.94 7.53 -30.37
C ASP A 540 -3.22 8.94 -29.83
N VAL A 541 -3.89 9.75 -30.64
CA VAL A 541 -4.11 11.18 -30.34
C VAL A 541 -5.10 11.37 -29.20
N ALA A 542 -6.08 10.47 -29.05
CA ALA A 542 -7.10 10.58 -28.01
C ALA A 542 -6.51 10.35 -26.61
N SER A 543 -5.68 9.32 -26.43
CA SER A 543 -5.01 9.05 -25.16
C SER A 543 -3.74 9.89 -24.97
N GLY A 544 -3.17 10.43 -26.04
CA GLY A 544 -1.85 11.09 -26.05
C GLY A 544 -0.67 10.11 -26.00
N THR A 545 -0.93 8.80 -26.16
CA THR A 545 0.09 7.76 -26.08
C THR A 545 0.89 7.67 -27.37
N GLU A 546 2.21 7.78 -27.27
CA GLU A 546 3.15 7.65 -28.38
C GLU A 546 4.39 6.86 -27.95
N PHE A 547 4.89 5.95 -28.80
CA PHE A 547 6.12 5.21 -28.54
C PHE A 547 6.69 4.54 -29.79
N ASP A 548 7.98 4.22 -29.71
CA ASP A 548 8.73 3.54 -30.75
C ASP A 548 9.11 2.11 -30.37
N LEU A 549 9.06 1.22 -31.35
CA LEU A 549 9.62 -0.13 -31.31
C LEU A 549 10.90 -0.19 -32.16
N GLY A 550 11.90 -0.94 -31.70
CA GLY A 550 13.18 -1.09 -32.40
C GLY A 550 14.06 0.17 -32.36
N MET A 551 15.09 0.25 -33.21
CA MET A 551 16.21 1.20 -33.06
C MET A 551 15.83 2.65 -32.68
N SER A 552 16.60 3.24 -31.75
CA SER A 552 16.51 4.63 -31.29
C SER A 552 16.96 5.67 -32.32
N ASN A 553 17.43 5.28 -33.51
CA ASN A 553 18.00 6.21 -34.47
C ASN A 553 16.91 7.02 -35.20
N PRO A 554 16.80 8.35 -34.98
CA PRO A 554 15.81 9.19 -35.66
C PRO A 554 16.10 9.39 -37.16
N ALA A 555 17.29 9.00 -37.65
CA ALA A 555 17.67 9.12 -39.06
C ALA A 555 17.12 8.00 -39.95
N ILE A 556 16.41 7.01 -39.39
CA ILE A 556 15.87 5.86 -40.14
C ILE A 556 14.34 5.98 -40.18
N GLU A 557 13.78 5.94 -41.39
CA GLU A 557 12.34 5.99 -41.62
C GLU A 557 11.66 4.79 -40.94
N LYS A 558 10.76 5.06 -39.99
CA LYS A 558 10.00 4.05 -39.24
C LYS A 558 8.64 3.85 -39.90
N ARG A 559 8.11 2.63 -39.85
CA ARG A 559 6.70 2.40 -40.18
C ARG A 559 5.83 3.12 -39.14
N GLN A 560 4.83 3.88 -39.56
CA GLN A 560 3.97 4.63 -38.65
C GLN A 560 2.54 4.11 -38.65
N THR A 561 1.96 3.99 -37.45
CA THR A 561 0.53 3.77 -37.24
C THR A 561 0.01 4.86 -36.31
N GLN A 562 -0.89 5.69 -36.81
CA GLN A 562 -1.53 6.76 -36.04
C GLN A 562 -3.04 6.51 -35.97
N PHE A 563 -3.61 6.74 -34.79
CA PHE A 563 -5.04 6.71 -34.53
C PHE A 563 -5.52 8.06 -33.99
N GLY A 564 -6.64 8.56 -34.51
CA GLY A 564 -7.17 9.89 -34.16
C GLY A 564 -6.33 11.04 -34.74
N GLY A 565 -6.98 12.06 -35.31
CA GLY A 565 -6.34 13.24 -35.92
C GLY A 565 -7.18 13.89 -37.03
N ASP A 566 -6.78 15.08 -37.50
CA ASP A 566 -7.46 15.84 -38.58
C ASP A 566 -7.49 15.09 -39.91
N SER A 567 -6.49 14.23 -40.13
CA SER A 567 -6.64 13.10 -41.03
C SER A 567 -7.54 12.09 -40.33
N SER A 568 -8.84 12.12 -40.61
CA SER A 568 -9.77 11.03 -40.31
C SER A 568 -9.06 9.68 -40.42
N ASP A 569 -9.39 8.68 -39.59
CA ASP A 569 -8.87 7.29 -39.60
C ASP A 569 -8.95 6.54 -40.97
N ARG A 570 -9.22 7.26 -42.06
CA ARG A 570 -9.20 6.94 -43.49
C ARG A 570 -7.84 6.52 -44.08
N ALA A 571 -6.84 6.18 -43.27
CA ALA A 571 -5.78 5.26 -43.72
C ALA A 571 -6.22 3.78 -43.66
N ALA A 572 -7.48 3.49 -43.27
CA ALA A 572 -8.17 2.23 -43.59
C ALA A 572 -8.51 2.07 -45.09
N ARG A 573 -7.95 2.90 -45.98
CA ARG A 573 -7.90 2.66 -47.43
C ARG A 573 -6.47 2.25 -47.78
N ASN A 574 -6.16 0.97 -47.66
CA ASN A 574 -4.82 0.42 -47.90
C ASN A 574 -3.73 1.16 -47.13
N VAL A 575 -3.39 0.71 -45.92
CA VAL A 575 -2.00 0.84 -45.51
C VAL A 575 -1.21 -0.12 -46.40
N SER A 576 -0.92 0.31 -47.63
CA SER A 576 0.41 0.02 -48.15
C SER A 576 1.34 0.51 -47.05
N ALA A 577 2.21 -0.36 -46.54
CA ALA A 577 3.46 0.11 -45.98
C ALA A 577 3.92 1.29 -46.84
N CYS A 578 4.32 2.40 -46.21
CA CYS A 578 5.08 3.41 -46.94
C CYS A 578 6.36 2.68 -47.41
N HIS A 579 6.28 2.00 -48.55
CA HIS A 579 7.41 1.52 -49.31
C HIS A 579 7.83 2.73 -50.12
N VAL A 580 8.63 3.60 -49.52
CA VAL A 580 9.57 4.37 -50.33
C VAL A 580 10.69 3.39 -50.67
N ALA A 581 10.51 2.65 -51.76
CA ALA A 581 11.61 1.98 -52.42
C ALA A 581 12.52 3.06 -53.02
N GLY A 582 13.45 3.57 -52.21
CA GLY A 582 14.55 4.41 -52.65
C GLY A 582 15.78 3.54 -52.92
N GLY A 583 15.83 2.92 -54.09
CA GLY A 583 17.11 2.42 -54.61
C GLY A 583 18.07 3.58 -54.85
N LEU A 584 19.32 3.41 -54.46
CA LEU A 584 20.43 4.20 -54.98
C LEU A 584 21.41 3.26 -55.65
N ALA A 585 21.73 3.61 -56.91
CA ALA A 585 22.94 3.21 -57.60
C ALA A 585 24.17 3.83 -56.93
#